data_AF-A0A7H8QDS1-F1
#
_entry.id   AF-A0A7H8QDS1-F1
#
_cell.length_a   1.000
_cell.length_b   1.000
_cell.length_c   1.000
_cell.angle_alpha   90.00
_cell.angle_beta   90.00
_cell.angle_gamma   90.00
#
_symmetry.space_group_name_H-M   'P 1'
#
loop_
_entity.id
_entity.type
_entity.pdbx_description
1 polymer ?
#
loop_
_entity_poly.entity_id
_entity_poly.type
_entity_poly.pdbx_seq_one_letter_code
_entity_poly.pdbx_strand_id
1 'polypeptide(L)'
;MPICSHCETRWTWKQTIKKTFTLSNKLECPSCGKIQYISKKSRKRISLLNLVILLPLLLNAVTSIEPLFNIALIFIFFMLSMVFMPFLTELSNEEEPLW
;
A
#
# COMPACT_ATOMS: atom_id res chain seq x y z
N MET A 1 9.10 5.13 3.69
CA MET A 1 8.63 5.03 5.09
C MET A 1 7.93 6.32 5.46
N PRO A 2 6.71 6.24 5.98
CA PRO A 2 5.97 7.41 6.40
C PRO A 2 6.59 8.05 7.65
N ILE A 3 6.45 9.38 7.73
CA ILE A 3 6.83 10.20 8.88
C ILE A 3 5.55 10.70 9.51
N CYS A 4 5.45 10.65 10.83
CA CYS A 4 4.31 11.19 11.55
C CYS A 4 4.28 12.72 11.44
N SER A 5 3.25 13.28 10.81
CA SER A 5 3.03 14.73 10.70
C SER A 5 2.76 15.48 12.03
N HIS A 6 2.76 14.80 13.18
CA HIS A 6 2.63 15.44 14.50
C HIS A 6 3.89 15.36 15.36
N CYS A 7 4.53 14.19 15.44
CA CYS A 7 5.71 13.97 16.29
C CYS A 7 6.99 13.73 15.50
N GLU A 8 6.93 13.88 14.18
CA GLU A 8 8.04 13.68 13.22
C GLU A 8 8.74 12.33 13.30
N THR A 9 8.14 11.37 14.02
CA THR A 9 8.69 10.04 14.16
C THR A 9 8.54 9.29 12.85
N ARG A 10 9.66 8.81 12.33
CA ARG A 10 9.69 7.92 11.17
C ARG A 10 9.21 6.53 11.56
N TRP A 11 8.20 6.03 10.87
CA TRP A 11 7.70 4.68 11.12
C TRP A 11 8.66 3.65 10.53
N THR A 12 8.80 2.54 11.24
CA THR A 12 9.51 1.37 10.72
C THR A 12 8.63 0.60 9.73
N TRP A 13 9.26 -0.14 8.81
CA TRP A 13 8.56 -0.97 7.82
C TRP A 13 7.51 -1.89 8.47
N LYS A 14 7.88 -2.55 9.57
CA LYS A 14 7.02 -3.47 10.32
C LYS A 14 5.81 -2.75 10.90
N GLN A 15 5.99 -1.54 11.45
CA GLN A 15 4.88 -0.74 11.98
C GLN A 15 3.91 -0.32 10.87
N THR A 16 4.44 0.12 9.72
CA THR A 16 3.62 0.50 8.57
C THR A 16 2.80 -0.68 8.07
N ILE A 17 3.43 -1.84 7.81
CA ILE A 17 2.69 -3.03 7.33
C ILE A 17 1.64 -3.51 8.33
N LYS A 18 1.99 -3.60 9.62
CA LYS A 18 1.04 -4.04 10.66
C LYS A 18 -0.22 -3.18 10.67
N LYS A 19 -0.07 -1.86 10.50
CA LYS A 19 -1.16 -0.90 10.50
C LYS A 19 -1.89 -0.84 9.14
N THR A 20 -1.19 -1.06 8.03
CA THR A 20 -1.80 -1.20 6.70
C THR A 20 -2.68 -2.45 6.60
N PHE A 21 -2.31 -3.55 7.27
CA PHE A 21 -3.15 -4.75 7.37
C PHE A 21 -4.45 -4.52 8.15
N THR A 22 -4.57 -3.43 8.90
CA THR A 22 -5.75 -3.15 9.71
C THR A 22 -6.93 -2.57 8.90
N LEU A 23 -6.81 -2.48 7.57
CA LEU A 23 -7.82 -2.00 6.59
C LEU A 23 -8.51 -0.67 6.93
N SER A 24 -8.00 0.05 7.93
CA SER A 24 -8.54 1.29 8.44
C SER A 24 -7.75 2.45 7.85
N ASN A 25 -8.46 3.47 7.37
CA ASN A 25 -7.83 4.74 6.98
C ASN A 25 -7.28 5.49 8.19
N LYS A 26 -7.74 5.17 9.40
CA LYS A 26 -7.28 5.72 10.67
C LYS A 26 -6.12 4.89 11.20
N LEU A 27 -4.96 5.51 11.26
CA LEU A 27 -3.71 4.94 11.71
C LEU A 27 -3.25 5.68 12.96
N GLU A 28 -3.39 5.04 14.11
CA GLU A 28 -2.85 5.57 15.36
C GLU A 28 -1.32 5.44 15.38
N CYS A 29 -0.63 6.56 15.62
CA CYS A 29 0.83 6.60 15.71
C CYS A 29 1.32 5.86 16.97
N PRO A 30 2.26 4.91 16.84
CA PRO A 30 2.75 4.14 17.98
C PRO A 30 3.59 4.95 18.99
N SER A 31 4.08 6.13 18.62
CA SER A 31 4.89 6.97 19.51
C SER A 31 4.10 8.06 20.23
N CYS A 32 3.14 8.71 19.55
CA CYS A 32 2.40 9.83 20.12
C CYS A 32 0.90 9.56 20.33
N GLY A 33 0.38 8.41 19.90
CA GLY A 33 -1.03 8.03 20.04
C GLY A 33 -2.00 8.85 19.18
N LYS A 34 -1.51 9.82 18.39
CA LYS A 34 -2.38 10.61 17.53
C LYS A 34 -2.84 9.80 16.33
N ILE A 35 -4.12 9.96 15.98
CA ILE A 35 -4.72 9.39 14.78
C ILE A 35 -4.20 10.16 13.58
N GLN A 36 -3.70 9.42 12.60
CA GLN A 36 -3.30 9.93 11.30
C GLN A 36 -4.05 9.20 10.20
N TYR A 37 -4.10 9.82 9.03
CA TYR A 37 -4.80 9.29 7.87
C TYR A 37 -3.81 9.03 6.74
N ILE A 38 -4.10 8.07 5.88
CA ILE A 38 -3.35 7.90 4.63
C ILE A 38 -3.75 9.04 3.69
N SER A 39 -2.78 9.83 3.22
CA SER A 39 -3.03 10.94 2.30
C SER A 39 -3.74 10.49 1.01
N LYS A 40 -4.50 11.39 0.38
CA LYS A 40 -5.15 11.14 -0.93
C LYS A 40 -4.13 10.74 -2.00
N LYS A 41 -2.99 11.41 -2.02
CA LYS A 41 -1.88 11.14 -2.94
C LYS A 41 -1.33 9.72 -2.78
N SER A 42 -1.11 9.30 -1.53
CA SER A 42 -0.68 7.95 -1.20
C SER A 42 -1.73 6.91 -1.62
N ARG A 43 -3.01 7.13 -1.30
CA ARG A 43 -4.09 6.22 -1.72
C ARG A 43 -4.15 6.06 -3.23
N LYS A 44 -3.99 7.14 -4.00
CA LYS A 44 -3.94 7.10 -5.46
C LYS A 44 -2.73 6.30 -5.96
N ARG A 45 -1.52 6.53 -5.40
CA ARG A 45 -0.31 5.78 -5.75
C ARG A 45 -0.44 4.28 -5.44
N ILE A 46 -0.98 3.95 -4.28
CA ILE A 46 -1.22 2.56 -3.84
C ILE A 46 -2.26 1.90 -4.75
N SER A 47 -3.34 2.61 -5.12
CA SER A 47 -4.34 2.09 -6.05
C SER A 47 -3.72 1.79 -7.42
N LEU A 48 -2.90 2.71 -7.96
CA LEU A 48 -2.15 2.47 -9.19
C LEU A 48 -1.18 1.29 -9.08
N LEU A 49 -0.48 1.13 -7.94
CA LEU A 49 0.39 -0.01 -7.70
C LEU A 49 -0.39 -1.33 -7.69
N ASN A 50 -1.59 -1.35 -7.08
CA ASN A 50 -2.42 -2.56 -7.06
C ASN A 50 -2.95 -2.92 -8.45
N LEU A 51 -3.16 -1.96 -9.35
CA LEU A 51 -3.50 -2.26 -10.75
C LEU A 51 -2.39 -3.03 -11.48
N VAL A 52 -1.13 -2.88 -11.08
CA VAL A 52 -0.01 -3.64 -11.65
C VAL A 52 -0.17 -5.15 -11.42
N ILE A 53 -0.84 -5.56 -10.34
CA ILE A 53 -1.13 -6.97 -10.02
C ILE A 53 -2.04 -7.60 -11.08
N LEU A 54 -2.81 -6.79 -11.83
CA LEU A 54 -3.70 -7.26 -12.90
C LEU A 54 -2.97 -7.46 -14.24
N LEU A 55 -1.73 -6.97 -14.39
CA LEU A 55 -0.97 -7.11 -15.65
C LEU A 55 -0.77 -8.56 -16.10
N PRO A 56 -0.41 -9.52 -15.22
CA PRO A 56 -0.29 -10.93 -15.62
C PRO A 56 -1.60 -11.51 -16.15
N LEU A 57 -2.75 -11.03 -15.66
CA LEU A 57 -4.06 -11.47 -16.14
C LEU A 57 -4.32 -10.95 -17.57
N LEU A 58 -3.99 -9.69 -17.83
CA LEU A 58 -4.07 -9.11 -19.19
C LEU A 58 -3.13 -9.80 -20.17
N LEU A 59 -1.91 -10.15 -19.74
CA LEU A 59 -0.96 -10.90 -20.56
C LEU A 59 -1.50 -12.31 -20.87
N ASN A 60 -2.08 -13.00 -19.89
CA ASN A 60 -2.66 -14.33 -20.11
C ASN A 60 -3.75 -14.33 -21.20
N ALA A 61 -4.57 -13.27 -21.24
CA ALA A 61 -5.63 -13.13 -22.24
C ALA A 61 -5.12 -13.08 -23.69
N VAL A 62 -3.86 -12.66 -23.91
CA VAL A 62 -3.26 -12.52 -25.25
C VAL A 62 -2.32 -13.68 -25.58
N THR A 63 -1.64 -14.25 -24.59
CA THR A 63 -0.55 -15.22 -24.82
C THR A 63 -0.82 -16.64 -24.30
N SER A 64 -2.04 -16.92 -23.81
CA SER A 64 -2.50 -18.26 -23.37
C SER A 64 -1.47 -19.01 -22.49
N ILE A 65 -0.93 -18.29 -21.51
CA ILE A 65 0.11 -18.81 -20.61
C ILE A 65 -0.45 -19.93 -19.73
N GLU A 66 0.38 -20.92 -19.42
CA GLU A 66 0.02 -22.00 -18.50
C GLU A 66 -0.52 -21.45 -17.16
N PRO A 67 -1.66 -21.97 -16.64
CA PRO A 67 -2.29 -21.46 -15.43
C PRO A 67 -1.37 -21.39 -14.20
N LEU A 68 -0.51 -22.39 -13.99
CA LEU A 68 0.37 -22.45 -12.83
C LEU A 68 1.40 -21.32 -12.85
N PHE A 69 2.00 -21.06 -14.01
CA PHE A 69 2.94 -19.96 -14.20
C PHE A 69 2.26 -18.59 -14.03
N ASN A 70 1.01 -18.45 -14.49
CA ASN A 70 0.26 -17.21 -14.30
C ASN A 70 -0.03 -16.92 -12.82
N ILE A 71 -0.44 -17.94 -12.07
CA ILE A 71 -0.67 -17.84 -10.62
C ILE A 71 0.62 -17.44 -9.90
N ALA A 72 1.75 -18.07 -10.24
CA ALA A 72 3.04 -17.74 -9.68
C ALA A 72 3.42 -16.27 -9.95
N LEU A 73 3.20 -15.78 -11.17
CA LEU A 73 3.41 -14.38 -11.56
C LEU A 73 2.57 -13.41 -10.72
N ILE A 74 1.26 -13.66 -10.59
CA ILE A 74 0.37 -12.82 -9.78
C ILE A 74 0.86 -12.77 -8.33
N PHE A 75 1.25 -13.91 -7.77
CA PHE A 75 1.77 -13.99 -6.40
C PHE A 75 3.05 -13.17 -6.22
N ILE A 76 3.96 -13.20 -7.19
CA ILE A 76 5.19 -12.38 -7.18
C ILE A 76 4.83 -10.89 -7.22
N PHE A 77 3.94 -10.46 -8.11
CA PHE A 77 3.50 -9.06 -8.18
C PHE A 77 2.81 -8.59 -6.90
N PHE A 78 2.02 -9.45 -6.25
CA PHE A 78 1.42 -9.17 -4.96
C PHE A 78 2.46 -9.01 -3.84
N MET A 79 3.46 -9.89 -3.78
CA MET A 79 4.55 -9.75 -2.80
C MET A 79 5.35 -8.46 -3.01
N LEU A 80 5.65 -8.12 -4.27
CA LEU A 80 6.31 -6.86 -4.60
C LEU A 80 5.46 -5.67 -4.17
N SER A 81 4.16 -5.66 -4.46
CA SER A 81 3.28 -4.56 -4.08
C SER A 81 3.25 -4.34 -2.57
N MET A 82 3.20 -5.42 -1.77
CA MET A 82 3.29 -5.35 -0.31
C MET A 82 4.60 -4.73 0.19
N VAL A 83 5.73 -5.09 -0.43
CA VAL A 83 7.04 -4.54 -0.05
C VAL A 83 7.14 -3.05 -0.42
N PHE A 84 6.63 -2.65 -1.58
CA PHE A 84 6.71 -1.27 -2.09
C PHE A 84 5.67 -0.32 -1.49
N MET A 85 4.49 -0.80 -1.10
CA MET A 85 3.42 -0.01 -0.50
C MET A 85 3.89 0.94 0.63
N PRO A 86 4.62 0.49 1.67
CA PRO A 86 5.10 1.37 2.76
C PRO A 86 6.11 2.44 2.31
N PHE A 87 6.73 2.29 1.14
CA PHE A 87 7.59 3.32 0.57
C PHE A 87 6.79 4.43 -0.12
N LEU A 88 5.61 4.09 -0.63
CA LEU A 88 4.68 5.02 -1.29
C LEU A 88 3.71 5.68 -0.30
N THR A 89 3.63 5.15 0.94
CA THR A 89 2.74 5.66 1.98
C THR A 89 3.20 7.01 2.55
N GLU A 90 2.38 8.03 2.37
CA GLU A 90 2.50 9.37 3.00
C GLU A 90 1.32 9.58 3.95
N LEU A 91 1.59 9.97 5.19
CA LEU A 91 0.59 10.23 6.24
C LEU A 91 0.17 11.70 6.24
N SER A 92 -1.11 11.95 6.49
CA SER A 92 -1.73 13.27 6.67
C SER A 92 -2.40 13.34 8.04
N ASN A 93 -2.45 14.53 8.64
CA ASN A 93 -3.15 14.74 9.91
C ASN A 93 -4.66 14.82 9.73
N GLU A 94 -5.13 15.10 8.52
CA GLU A 94 -6.55 15.25 8.20
C GLU A 94 -7.04 14.11 7.31
N GLU A 95 -8.31 13.75 7.49
CA GLU A 95 -8.97 12.82 6.58
C GLU A 95 -9.29 13.54 5.28
N GLU A 96 -8.34 13.51 4.34
CA GLU A 96 -8.56 14.10 3.03
C GLU A 96 -9.70 13.36 2.31
N PRO A 97 -10.72 14.05 1.77
CA PRO A 97 -11.76 13.40 0.97
C PRO A 97 -11.17 12.84 -0.33
N LEU A 98 -11.64 11.66 -0.73
CA LEU A 98 -11.20 10.99 -1.97
C LEU A 98 -11.63 11.75 -3.23
N TRP A 99 -12.64 12.61 -3.13
CA TRP A 99 -13.17 13.49 -4.16
C TRP A 99 -12.83 14.94 -3.82
#